data_AF-A0A7J5XLZ0-F1
#
_entry.id   AF-A0A7J5XLZ0-F1
#
_cell.length_a   1.000
_cell.length_b   1.000
_cell.length_c   1.000
_cell.angle_alpha   90.00
_cell.angle_beta   90.00
_cell.angle_gamma   90.00
#
_symmetry.space_group_name_H-M   'P 1'
#
loop_
_entity.id
_entity.type
_entity.pdbx_description
1 polymer ?
#
loop_
_entity_poly.entity_id
_entity_poly.type
_entity_poly.pdbx_seq_one_letter_code
_entity_poly.pdbx_strand_id
1 'polypeptide(L)'
;MSDFLEGLESSGWLKHIKAVLDAGIFIAKAVAEEGVSVLVHCSDGWDRTAQVCSVACVLLDPHYRTLRGLMVLIEKDWISFGHKFSHRCNHLQGDPKEVSPVIDQFLECVWQLMEQFPCAFEFNARFLITIHSHIYSCQYGNFIGNNQRERTELGLREKTHSLWSYLWMNRADYINPLYRPDHSQTQGLLRPSTAPYCFKFWRALYNRFDRGMHPRQSVEDYLSAIQEETQQLEEQLASHKQKIAQLEQEQEWSVPQKAVPFDKSPTGWTFCNDLANTPQDYTGGFFTSSPCQPRAPITLQTEESNKTSESILSNGSDQESGIADVSCRSPLSEDSTRDPDSDEAAYSAS
;
A
#
# COMPACT_ATOMS: atom_id res chain seq x y z
N MET A 1 7.28 20.74 -17.01
CA MET A 1 6.66 19.40 -16.82
C MET A 1 7.61 18.31 -17.31
N SER A 2 8.09 18.43 -18.55
CA SER A 2 9.50 18.22 -18.94
C SER A 2 10.46 18.02 -17.76
N ASP A 3 10.78 19.13 -17.08
CA ASP A 3 11.72 19.31 -15.97
C ASP A 3 11.48 18.36 -14.78
N PHE A 4 10.24 17.96 -14.50
CA PHE A 4 9.96 16.92 -13.48
C PHE A 4 10.34 15.52 -13.98
N LEU A 5 10.05 15.20 -15.25
CA LEU A 5 10.40 13.91 -15.85
C LEU A 5 11.91 13.78 -16.09
N GLU A 6 12.56 14.86 -16.51
CA GLU A 6 14.01 14.97 -16.67
C GLU A 6 14.75 14.89 -15.32
N GLY A 7 14.23 15.55 -14.28
CA GLY A 7 14.74 15.41 -12.91
C GLY A 7 14.54 13.99 -12.34
N LEU A 8 13.38 13.38 -12.59
CA LEU A 8 13.10 12.00 -12.20
C LEU A 8 13.98 11.00 -12.95
N GLU A 9 14.23 11.18 -14.24
CA GLU A 9 15.13 10.31 -15.00
C GLU A 9 16.59 10.47 -14.56
N SER A 10 17.06 11.71 -14.38
CA SER A 10 18.45 11.99 -13.99
C SER A 10 18.76 11.54 -12.57
N SER A 11 17.76 11.46 -11.67
CA SER A 11 17.90 10.83 -10.35
C SER A 11 18.27 9.33 -10.41
N GLY A 12 18.01 8.65 -11.53
CA GLY A 12 18.20 7.21 -11.68
C GLY A 12 17.23 6.33 -10.86
N TRP A 13 16.37 6.90 -10.00
CA TRP A 13 15.64 6.16 -8.97
C TRP A 13 14.84 4.97 -9.53
N LEU A 14 13.96 5.21 -10.51
CA LEU A 14 13.16 4.14 -11.12
C LEU A 14 14.01 3.11 -11.90
N LYS A 15 15.24 3.46 -12.32
CA LYS A 15 16.18 2.51 -12.94
C LYS A 15 16.75 1.55 -11.87
N HIS A 16 16.94 2.01 -10.63
CA HIS A 16 17.30 1.15 -9.49
C HIS A 16 16.14 0.28 -9.03
N ILE A 17 14.92 0.83 -8.90
CA ILE A 17 13.71 0.04 -8.57
C ILE A 17 13.49 -1.07 -9.62
N LYS A 18 13.64 -0.75 -10.91
CA LYS A 18 13.60 -1.75 -11.99
C LYS A 18 14.65 -2.84 -11.80
N ALA A 19 15.90 -2.50 -11.53
CA ALA A 19 16.99 -3.47 -11.39
C ALA A 19 16.78 -4.44 -10.21
N VAL A 20 16.27 -3.95 -9.07
CA VAL A 20 15.89 -4.81 -7.93
C VAL A 20 14.73 -5.74 -8.30
N LEU A 21 13.73 -5.24 -9.00
CA LEU A 21 12.58 -6.03 -9.43
C LEU A 21 12.96 -7.09 -10.49
N ASP A 22 13.76 -6.73 -11.50
CA ASP A 22 14.31 -7.65 -12.51
C ASP A 22 15.07 -8.83 -11.85
N ALA A 23 15.91 -8.55 -10.86
CA ALA A 23 16.66 -9.56 -10.14
C ALA A 23 15.76 -10.49 -9.29
N GLY A 24 14.75 -9.94 -8.61
CA GLY A 24 13.74 -10.73 -7.89
C GLY A 24 12.93 -11.63 -8.82
N ILE A 25 12.58 -11.15 -10.02
CA ILE A 25 11.90 -11.94 -11.07
C ILE A 25 12.80 -13.06 -11.59
N PHE A 26 14.08 -12.79 -11.81
CA PHE A 26 15.05 -13.81 -12.26
C PHE A 26 15.13 -14.97 -11.25
N ILE A 27 15.27 -14.66 -9.96
CA ILE A 27 15.28 -15.67 -8.88
C ILE A 27 13.96 -16.44 -8.84
N ALA A 28 12.82 -15.73 -8.90
CA ALA A 28 11.50 -16.36 -8.86
C ALA A 28 11.24 -17.32 -10.04
N LYS A 29 11.73 -16.99 -11.24
CA LYS A 29 11.64 -17.87 -12.42
C LYS A 29 12.52 -19.11 -12.30
N ALA A 30 13.78 -18.95 -11.89
CA ALA A 30 14.68 -20.08 -11.68
C ALA A 30 14.10 -21.09 -10.67
N VAL A 31 13.49 -20.60 -9.58
CA VAL A 31 12.85 -21.46 -8.57
C VAL A 31 11.55 -22.12 -9.07
N ALA A 32 10.65 -21.38 -9.72
CA ALA A 32 9.29 -21.87 -10.01
C ALA A 32 9.03 -22.34 -11.44
N GLU A 33 9.85 -21.95 -12.42
CA GLU A 33 9.72 -22.33 -13.84
C GLU A 33 10.82 -23.32 -14.26
N GLU A 34 12.04 -23.19 -13.73
CA GLU A 34 13.17 -24.10 -13.99
C GLU A 34 13.36 -25.18 -12.90
N GLY A 35 12.81 -24.95 -11.69
CA GLY A 35 12.87 -25.90 -10.57
C GLY A 35 14.23 -26.00 -9.88
N VAL A 36 15.09 -24.98 -9.99
CA VAL A 36 16.46 -24.99 -9.44
C VAL A 36 16.60 -24.20 -8.14
N SER A 37 17.51 -24.66 -7.27
CA SER A 37 17.92 -23.93 -6.07
C SER A 37 18.86 -22.79 -6.42
N VAL A 38 18.59 -21.57 -5.93
CA VAL A 38 19.39 -20.37 -6.19
C VAL A 38 20.11 -19.91 -4.92
N LEU A 39 21.44 -19.79 -4.98
CA LEU A 39 22.23 -19.11 -3.96
C LEU A 39 22.36 -17.63 -4.31
N VAL A 40 21.88 -16.75 -3.44
CA VAL A 40 21.96 -15.29 -3.61
C VAL A 40 22.97 -14.72 -2.62
N HIS A 41 23.97 -13.99 -3.13
CA HIS A 41 24.85 -13.14 -2.32
C HIS A 41 25.15 -11.83 -3.07
N CYS A 42 25.83 -10.92 -2.39
CA CYS A 42 26.37 -9.68 -2.96
C CYS A 42 27.79 -9.51 -2.39
N SER A 43 28.12 -8.33 -1.86
CA SER A 43 29.31 -8.11 -1.04
C SER A 43 29.11 -8.73 0.35
N ASP A 44 28.33 -8.07 1.22
CA ASP A 44 28.16 -8.47 2.62
C ASP A 44 26.87 -9.24 2.94
N GLY A 45 25.94 -9.31 1.99
CA GLY A 45 24.70 -10.10 2.10
C GLY A 45 23.53 -9.46 2.88
N TRP A 46 23.68 -8.31 3.53
CA TRP A 46 22.60 -7.68 4.32
C TRP A 46 21.82 -6.55 3.59
N ASP A 47 22.27 -6.08 2.42
CA ASP A 47 21.63 -4.98 1.65
C ASP A 47 20.87 -5.52 0.42
N ARG A 48 21.52 -5.53 -0.75
CA ARG A 48 20.95 -5.97 -2.04
C ARG A 48 20.41 -7.40 -2.02
N THR A 49 21.03 -8.30 -1.23
CA THR A 49 20.56 -9.67 -1.05
C THR A 49 19.23 -9.71 -0.31
N ALA A 50 19.05 -8.93 0.77
CA ALA A 50 17.78 -8.83 1.48
C ALA A 50 16.66 -8.28 0.56
N GLN A 51 16.97 -7.26 -0.26
CA GLN A 51 16.06 -6.75 -1.30
C GLN A 51 15.57 -7.85 -2.25
N VAL A 52 16.48 -8.48 -3.01
CA VAL A 52 16.07 -9.39 -4.10
C VAL A 52 15.50 -10.71 -3.59
N CYS A 53 15.96 -11.22 -2.44
CA CYS A 53 15.34 -12.38 -1.80
C CYS A 53 13.92 -12.07 -1.32
N SER A 54 13.69 -10.91 -0.69
CA SER A 54 12.35 -10.52 -0.23
C SER A 54 11.38 -10.30 -1.40
N VAL A 55 11.84 -9.67 -2.49
CA VAL A 55 11.05 -9.53 -3.73
C VAL A 55 10.72 -10.91 -4.32
N ALA A 56 11.70 -11.82 -4.42
CA ALA A 56 11.46 -13.17 -4.91
C ALA A 56 10.44 -13.92 -4.04
N CYS A 57 10.51 -13.81 -2.71
CA CYS A 57 9.52 -14.37 -1.79
C CYS A 57 8.10 -13.83 -2.05
N VAL A 58 7.93 -12.52 -2.21
CA VAL A 58 6.61 -11.91 -2.54
C VAL A 58 6.09 -12.36 -3.91
N LEU A 59 6.97 -12.50 -4.90
CA LEU A 59 6.61 -12.99 -6.24
C LEU A 59 6.19 -14.46 -6.22
N LEU A 60 6.87 -15.31 -5.44
CA LEU A 60 6.65 -16.76 -5.38
C LEU A 60 5.41 -17.14 -4.55
N ASP A 61 5.32 -16.65 -3.30
CA ASP A 61 4.42 -17.19 -2.29
C ASP A 61 3.31 -16.19 -1.90
N PRO A 62 2.02 -16.53 -2.12
CA PRO A 62 0.88 -15.73 -1.65
C PRO A 62 0.90 -15.40 -0.16
N HIS A 63 1.55 -16.21 0.70
CA HIS A 63 1.65 -15.93 2.13
C HIS A 63 2.22 -14.54 2.39
N TYR A 64 3.32 -14.16 1.73
CA TYR A 64 3.98 -12.87 1.94
C TYR A 64 3.21 -11.65 1.38
N ARG A 65 2.08 -11.88 0.70
CA ARG A 65 1.13 -10.86 0.24
C ARG A 65 0.02 -10.56 1.26
N THR A 66 -0.03 -11.34 2.34
CA THR A 66 -0.89 -11.08 3.51
C THR A 66 -0.25 -10.04 4.44
N LEU A 67 -1.08 -9.31 5.20
CA LEU A 67 -0.66 -8.38 6.27
C LEU A 67 0.34 -9.06 7.20
N ARG A 68 0.01 -10.26 7.69
CA ARG A 68 0.87 -11.03 8.60
C ARG A 68 2.15 -11.51 7.90
N GLY A 69 2.03 -11.94 6.65
CA GLY A 69 3.16 -12.46 5.86
C GLY A 69 4.23 -11.40 5.62
N LEU A 70 3.86 -10.17 5.25
CA LEU A 70 4.86 -9.11 5.05
C LEU A 70 5.56 -8.73 6.37
N MET A 71 4.85 -8.69 7.50
CA MET A 71 5.47 -8.51 8.82
C MET A 71 6.51 -9.61 9.11
N VAL A 72 6.15 -10.87 8.84
CA VAL A 72 7.04 -12.03 9.00
C VAL A 72 8.23 -11.97 8.03
N LEU A 73 8.04 -11.51 6.79
CA LEU A 73 9.12 -11.34 5.81
C LEU A 73 10.14 -10.30 6.27
N ILE A 74 9.68 -9.17 6.80
CA ILE A 74 10.54 -8.10 7.32
C ILE A 74 11.27 -8.54 8.60
N GLU A 75 10.59 -9.22 9.53
CA GLU A 75 11.26 -9.82 10.71
C GLU A 75 12.30 -10.87 10.31
N LYS A 76 12.02 -11.67 9.27
CA LYS A 76 12.94 -12.67 8.73
C LYS A 76 14.11 -12.00 8.01
N ASP A 77 13.92 -11.56 6.77
CA ASP A 77 15.01 -11.26 5.82
C ASP A 77 15.71 -9.91 6.06
N TRP A 78 15.15 -9.06 6.92
CA TRP A 78 15.74 -7.75 7.24
C TRP A 78 16.18 -7.67 8.68
N ILE A 79 15.27 -7.89 9.63
CA ILE A 79 15.58 -7.73 11.06
C ILE A 79 16.49 -8.87 11.52
N SER A 80 16.07 -10.14 11.40
CA SER A 80 16.83 -11.27 11.93
C SER A 80 18.13 -11.55 11.17
N PHE A 81 18.12 -11.41 9.83
CA PHE A 81 19.30 -11.57 8.97
C PHE A 81 20.29 -10.38 9.01
N GLY A 82 20.01 -9.33 9.79
CA GLY A 82 21.01 -8.32 10.15
C GLY A 82 21.18 -7.16 9.17
N HIS A 83 20.08 -6.72 8.54
CA HIS A 83 20.07 -5.43 7.86
C HIS A 83 20.38 -4.30 8.85
N LYS A 84 21.35 -3.45 8.49
CA LYS A 84 21.93 -2.39 9.33
C LYS A 84 21.02 -1.17 9.48
N PHE A 85 19.78 -1.36 9.95
CA PHE A 85 18.76 -0.30 10.04
C PHE A 85 19.27 0.97 10.73
N SER A 86 19.93 0.85 11.88
CA SER A 86 20.46 2.01 12.64
C SER A 86 21.41 2.88 11.81
N HIS A 87 22.30 2.26 11.03
CA HIS A 87 23.20 2.98 10.12
C HIS A 87 22.47 3.48 8.86
N ARG A 88 21.76 2.58 8.16
CA ARG A 88 21.12 2.84 6.86
C ARG A 88 20.05 3.92 6.94
N CYS A 89 19.32 3.98 8.05
CA CYS A 89 18.25 4.94 8.33
C CYS A 89 18.69 6.10 9.23
N ASN A 90 19.98 6.20 9.58
CA ASN A 90 20.57 7.26 10.39
C ASN A 90 19.85 7.49 11.75
N HIS A 91 19.55 6.40 12.48
CA HIS A 91 18.88 6.46 13.80
C HIS A 91 19.76 7.10 14.88
N LEU A 92 21.07 6.99 14.73
CA LEU A 92 22.11 7.59 15.56
C LEU A 92 23.12 8.30 14.66
N GLN A 93 23.87 9.26 15.22
CA GLN A 93 24.90 9.98 14.46
C GLN A 93 26.07 9.05 14.09
N GLY A 94 26.01 8.48 12.89
CA GLY A 94 27.04 7.59 12.32
C GLY A 94 27.87 8.24 11.19
N ASP A 95 28.53 7.41 10.38
CA ASP A 95 29.13 7.86 9.12
C ASP A 95 28.01 8.14 8.08
N PRO A 96 27.89 9.37 7.54
CA PRO A 96 26.88 9.68 6.52
C PRO A 96 27.01 8.82 5.25
N LYS A 97 28.15 8.16 5.00
CA LYS A 97 28.35 7.22 3.88
C LYS A 97 27.65 5.86 4.07
N GLU A 98 27.32 5.48 5.30
CA GLU A 98 26.57 4.25 5.59
C GLU A 98 25.03 4.45 5.48
N VAL A 99 24.57 5.69 5.32
CA VAL A 99 23.14 6.05 5.16
C VAL A 99 22.70 5.75 3.72
N SER A 100 21.65 4.94 3.54
CA SER A 100 21.19 4.52 2.21
C SER A 100 19.76 3.96 2.25
N PRO A 101 18.87 4.35 1.30
CA PRO A 101 17.44 4.02 1.32
C PRO A 101 17.15 2.59 0.81
N VAL A 102 17.84 1.59 1.36
CA VAL A 102 17.82 0.19 0.89
C VAL A 102 16.47 -0.48 1.16
N ILE A 103 15.87 -0.23 2.33
CA ILE A 103 14.55 -0.74 2.70
C ILE A 103 13.44 -0.04 1.91
N ASP A 104 13.61 1.24 1.58
CA ASP A 104 12.61 2.05 0.88
C ASP A 104 12.47 1.61 -0.58
N GLN A 105 13.59 1.25 -1.21
CA GLN A 105 13.60 0.59 -2.52
C GLN A 105 12.84 -0.74 -2.51
N PHE A 106 12.91 -1.52 -1.42
CA PHE A 106 12.13 -2.75 -1.27
C PHE A 106 10.64 -2.46 -1.08
N LEU A 107 10.28 -1.52 -0.19
CA LEU A 107 8.89 -1.12 0.02
C LEU A 107 8.27 -0.55 -1.27
N GLU A 108 9.03 0.20 -2.07
CA GLU A 108 8.57 0.63 -3.39
C GLU A 108 8.47 -0.54 -4.37
N CYS A 109 9.40 -1.51 -4.39
CA CYS A 109 9.23 -2.71 -5.22
C CYS A 109 7.92 -3.46 -4.91
N VAL A 110 7.53 -3.56 -3.62
CA VAL A 110 6.22 -4.12 -3.23
C VAL A 110 5.07 -3.24 -3.73
N TRP A 111 5.16 -1.91 -3.61
CA TRP A 111 4.14 -1.00 -4.14
C TRP A 111 3.99 -1.07 -5.68
N GLN A 112 5.09 -1.16 -6.44
CA GLN A 112 5.06 -1.33 -7.90
C GLN A 112 4.37 -2.66 -8.29
N LEU A 113 4.48 -3.71 -7.46
CA LEU A 113 3.72 -4.96 -7.65
C LEU A 113 2.23 -4.78 -7.34
N MET A 114 1.87 -4.03 -6.30
CA MET A 114 0.47 -3.70 -5.99
C MET A 114 -0.20 -2.89 -7.11
N GLU A 115 0.53 -1.95 -7.71
CA GLU A 115 0.09 -1.14 -8.86
C GLU A 115 -0.10 -1.97 -10.16
N GLN A 116 0.50 -3.16 -10.26
CA GLN A 116 0.30 -4.11 -11.37
C GLN A 116 -0.71 -5.23 -11.03
N PHE A 117 -0.89 -5.58 -9.75
CA PHE A 117 -1.78 -6.65 -9.29
C PHE A 117 -2.71 -6.18 -8.15
N PRO A 118 -3.70 -5.31 -8.42
CA PRO A 118 -4.50 -4.66 -7.37
C PRO A 118 -5.30 -5.62 -6.47
N CYS A 119 -5.56 -6.85 -6.91
CA CYS A 119 -6.31 -7.85 -6.14
C CYS A 119 -5.42 -8.83 -5.34
N ALA A 120 -4.10 -8.82 -5.56
CA ALA A 120 -3.20 -9.88 -5.09
C ALA A 120 -2.66 -9.70 -3.66
N PHE A 121 -2.80 -8.50 -3.10
CA PHE A 121 -2.24 -8.12 -1.79
C PHE A 121 -3.37 -7.82 -0.80
N GLU A 122 -3.29 -8.38 0.41
CA GLU A 122 -4.27 -8.13 1.48
C GLU A 122 -4.18 -6.71 2.02
N PHE A 123 -2.99 -6.10 1.91
CA PHE A 123 -2.69 -4.77 2.45
C PHE A 123 -2.76 -3.66 1.40
N ASN A 124 -3.16 -2.46 1.84
CA ASN A 124 -3.24 -1.24 1.03
C ASN A 124 -1.93 -0.42 1.06
N ALA A 125 -1.84 0.65 0.27
CA ALA A 125 -0.63 1.48 0.19
C ALA A 125 -0.31 2.18 1.52
N ARG A 126 -1.33 2.52 2.32
CA ARG A 126 -1.19 3.12 3.65
C ARG A 126 -0.41 2.21 4.61
N PHE A 127 -0.52 0.87 4.50
CA PHE A 127 0.26 -0.08 5.29
C PHE A 127 1.77 0.11 5.12
N LEU A 128 2.27 0.09 3.88
CA LEU A 128 3.69 0.29 3.57
C LEU A 128 4.17 1.70 3.97
N ILE A 129 3.32 2.70 3.73
CA ILE A 129 3.52 4.11 4.10
C ILE A 129 3.69 4.28 5.62
N THR A 130 2.93 3.54 6.43
CA THR A 130 3.06 3.52 7.90
C THR A 130 4.29 2.74 8.36
N ILE A 131 4.63 1.60 7.74
CA ILE A 131 5.86 0.86 8.04
C ILE A 131 7.10 1.74 7.81
N HIS A 132 7.19 2.40 6.64
CA HIS A 132 8.24 3.38 6.34
C HIS A 132 8.32 4.47 7.41
N SER A 133 7.19 5.10 7.78
CA SER A 133 7.18 6.11 8.84
C SER A 133 7.71 5.59 10.17
N HIS A 134 7.41 4.34 10.54
CA HIS A 134 7.88 3.79 11.81
C HIS A 134 9.32 3.27 11.81
N ILE A 135 9.88 2.91 10.64
CA ILE A 135 11.33 2.67 10.47
C ILE A 135 12.12 3.92 10.88
N TYR A 136 11.71 5.12 10.45
CA TYR A 136 12.41 6.36 10.79
C TYR A 136 12.03 6.97 12.15
N SER A 137 10.79 6.76 12.62
CA SER A 137 10.32 7.37 13.89
C SER A 137 10.99 6.83 15.17
N CYS A 138 11.63 5.66 15.10
CA CYS A 138 12.17 4.92 16.26
C CYS A 138 11.17 4.65 17.41
N GLN A 139 9.85 4.78 17.16
CA GLN A 139 8.80 4.59 18.18
C GLN A 139 8.66 3.14 18.66
N TYR A 140 9.11 2.17 17.87
CA TYR A 140 9.02 0.73 18.15
C TYR A 140 10.38 0.07 18.01
N GLY A 141 10.64 -0.99 18.79
CA GLY A 141 11.97 -1.60 18.89
C GLY A 141 12.43 -2.41 17.69
N ASN A 142 11.54 -2.77 16.76
CA ASN A 142 11.82 -3.73 15.67
C ASN A 142 13.01 -3.33 14.80
N PHE A 143 13.13 -2.04 14.49
CA PHE A 143 14.16 -1.51 13.58
C PHE A 143 15.36 -0.91 14.29
N ILE A 144 15.37 -0.85 15.63
CA ILE A 144 16.49 -0.28 16.39
C ILE A 144 17.68 -1.24 16.34
N GLY A 145 18.89 -0.70 16.14
CA GLY A 145 20.14 -1.47 16.05
C GLY A 145 20.30 -2.22 14.73
N ASN A 146 21.50 -2.78 14.51
CA ASN A 146 21.92 -3.30 13.20
C ASN A 146 21.78 -4.82 13.05
N ASN A 147 21.72 -5.58 14.15
CA ASN A 147 21.72 -7.04 14.10
C ASN A 147 21.02 -7.66 15.33
N GLN A 148 20.66 -8.94 15.24
CA GLN A 148 19.87 -9.60 16.28
C GLN A 148 20.62 -9.79 17.61
N ARG A 149 21.96 -9.81 17.61
CA ARG A 149 22.77 -9.85 18.84
C ARG A 149 22.67 -8.52 19.59
N GLU A 150 22.92 -7.40 18.90
CA GLU A 150 22.80 -6.03 19.43
C GLU A 150 21.40 -5.78 20.03
N ARG A 151 20.33 -6.20 19.34
CA ARG A 151 18.94 -6.08 19.85
C ARG A 151 18.66 -6.90 21.11
N THR A 152 19.41 -7.98 21.31
CA THR A 152 19.37 -8.81 22.52
C THR A 152 20.17 -8.17 23.66
N GLU A 153 21.39 -7.69 23.38
CA GLU A 153 22.24 -6.98 24.34
C GLU A 153 21.59 -5.68 24.85
N LEU A 154 20.85 -4.97 24.00
CA LEU A 154 20.04 -3.81 24.39
C LEU A 154 18.77 -4.18 25.19
N GLY A 155 18.32 -5.44 25.17
CA GLY A 155 17.09 -5.88 25.85
C GLY A 155 15.79 -5.35 25.22
N LEU A 156 15.76 -5.11 23.90
CA LEU A 156 14.65 -4.39 23.26
C LEU A 156 13.29 -5.07 23.44
N ARG A 157 13.25 -6.42 23.47
CA ARG A 157 12.01 -7.20 23.64
C ARG A 157 11.30 -6.98 24.99
N GLU A 158 12.03 -6.50 25.99
CA GLU A 158 11.52 -6.22 27.35
C GLU A 158 11.25 -4.73 27.56
N LYS A 159 12.05 -3.87 26.90
CA LYS A 159 12.05 -2.41 27.10
C LYS A 159 11.21 -1.63 26.09
N THR A 160 10.74 -2.26 25.02
CA THR A 160 10.04 -1.58 23.91
C THR A 160 8.83 -2.38 23.41
N HIS A 161 7.92 -1.71 22.70
CA HIS A 161 6.79 -2.34 22.04
C HIS A 161 7.10 -2.69 20.58
N SER A 162 6.37 -3.69 20.05
CA SER A 162 6.46 -4.11 18.65
C SER A 162 5.46 -3.36 17.76
N LEU A 163 5.93 -2.84 16.63
CA LEU A 163 5.11 -2.22 15.58
C LEU A 163 4.02 -3.18 15.09
N TRP A 164 4.32 -4.47 14.96
CA TRP A 164 3.40 -5.47 14.44
C TRP A 164 2.15 -5.62 15.32
N SER A 165 2.28 -5.46 16.64
CA SER A 165 1.15 -5.45 17.56
C SER A 165 0.22 -4.26 17.29
N TYR A 166 0.78 -3.06 17.08
CA TYR A 166 0.02 -1.86 16.73
C TYR A 166 -0.68 -1.98 15.37
N LEU A 167 0.03 -2.46 14.34
CA LEU A 167 -0.54 -2.65 13.01
C LEU A 167 -1.63 -3.75 12.98
N TRP A 168 -1.49 -4.80 13.79
CA TRP A 168 -2.49 -5.87 13.90
C TRP A 168 -3.78 -5.43 14.63
N MET A 169 -3.64 -4.57 15.65
CA MET A 169 -4.79 -3.95 16.33
C MET A 169 -5.57 -3.05 15.37
N ASN A 170 -4.89 -2.21 14.59
CA ASN A 170 -5.51 -1.24 13.67
C ASN A 170 -5.67 -1.79 12.23
N ARG A 171 -5.66 -3.11 12.04
CA ARG A 171 -5.58 -3.75 10.70
C ARG A 171 -6.67 -3.33 9.71
N ALA A 172 -7.83 -2.88 10.18
CA ALA A 172 -8.91 -2.37 9.32
C ALA A 172 -8.44 -1.19 8.43
N ASP A 173 -7.68 -0.24 8.99
CA ASP A 173 -7.11 0.92 8.26
C ASP A 173 -6.14 0.50 7.13
N TYR A 174 -5.67 -0.76 7.15
CA TYR A 174 -4.61 -1.31 6.30
C TYR A 174 -5.07 -2.39 5.30
N ILE A 175 -6.32 -2.87 5.37
CA ILE A 175 -6.84 -3.86 4.41
C ILE A 175 -7.06 -3.20 3.04
N ASN A 176 -6.81 -3.96 1.98
CA ASN A 176 -7.12 -3.63 0.60
C ASN A 176 -8.55 -4.10 0.25
N PRO A 177 -9.50 -3.19 -0.07
CA PRO A 177 -10.88 -3.56 -0.42
C PRO A 177 -10.99 -4.41 -1.70
N LEU A 178 -9.96 -4.40 -2.56
CA LEU A 178 -9.90 -5.17 -3.80
C LEU A 178 -9.27 -6.56 -3.63
N TYR A 179 -8.79 -6.92 -2.44
CA TYR A 179 -8.17 -8.21 -2.16
C TYR A 179 -9.16 -9.36 -2.33
N ARG A 180 -8.75 -10.42 -3.03
CA ARG A 180 -9.60 -11.59 -3.31
C ARG A 180 -8.80 -12.88 -3.18
N PRO A 181 -8.97 -13.67 -2.09
CA PRO A 181 -8.21 -14.91 -1.87
C PRO A 181 -8.24 -15.87 -3.06
N ASP A 182 -9.41 -16.10 -3.65
CA ASP A 182 -9.62 -17.10 -4.71
C ASP A 182 -9.32 -16.57 -6.13
N HIS A 183 -8.74 -15.37 -6.25
CA HIS A 183 -8.48 -14.73 -7.55
C HIS A 183 -7.15 -15.17 -8.16
N SER A 184 -7.10 -15.23 -9.50
CA SER A 184 -5.94 -15.70 -10.27
C SER A 184 -4.69 -14.82 -10.13
N GLN A 185 -4.83 -13.54 -9.73
CA GLN A 185 -3.69 -12.69 -9.36
C GLN A 185 -3.14 -13.00 -7.96
N THR A 186 -3.97 -13.51 -7.07
CA THR A 186 -3.61 -13.76 -5.66
C THR A 186 -2.88 -15.08 -5.50
N GLN A 187 -3.23 -16.07 -6.30
CA GLN A 187 -2.68 -17.43 -6.25
C GLN A 187 -1.43 -17.60 -7.12
N GLY A 188 -0.45 -18.37 -6.60
CA GLY A 188 0.76 -18.75 -7.35
C GLY A 188 1.74 -17.61 -7.66
N LEU A 189 2.60 -17.83 -8.67
CA LEU A 189 3.68 -16.93 -9.08
C LEU A 189 3.16 -15.67 -9.80
N LEU A 190 3.47 -14.50 -9.23
CA LEU A 190 3.29 -13.20 -9.91
C LEU A 190 4.31 -13.03 -11.04
N ARG A 191 3.84 -12.52 -12.19
CA ARG A 191 4.67 -12.26 -13.38
C ARG A 191 4.54 -10.79 -13.81
N PRO A 192 5.14 -9.84 -13.07
CA PRO A 192 5.10 -8.41 -13.42
C PRO A 192 5.77 -8.12 -14.77
N SER A 193 5.31 -7.06 -15.42
CA SER A 193 6.02 -6.42 -16.52
C SER A 193 7.09 -5.47 -15.98
N THR A 194 8.30 -5.55 -16.51
CA THR A 194 9.36 -4.57 -16.22
C THR A 194 9.67 -3.66 -17.43
N ALA A 195 8.71 -3.49 -18.34
CA ALA A 195 8.77 -2.42 -19.33
C ALA A 195 8.81 -1.04 -18.63
N PRO A 196 9.63 -0.07 -19.08
CA PRO A 196 9.85 1.18 -18.32
C PRO A 196 8.57 1.96 -17.98
N TYR A 197 7.58 1.96 -18.86
CA TYR A 197 6.29 2.66 -18.65
C TYR A 197 5.40 2.01 -17.56
N CYS A 198 5.73 0.81 -17.09
CA CYS A 198 5.02 0.16 -15.98
C CYS A 198 5.47 0.70 -14.60
N PHE A 199 6.64 1.34 -14.51
CA PHE A 199 7.13 1.93 -13.27
C PHE A 199 6.56 3.34 -13.07
N LYS A 200 5.86 3.53 -11.96
CA LYS A 200 5.24 4.81 -11.59
C LYS A 200 6.09 5.49 -10.51
N PHE A 201 6.09 6.81 -10.43
CA PHE A 201 6.69 7.50 -9.29
C PHE A 201 5.74 7.47 -8.08
N TRP A 202 6.20 7.00 -6.92
CA TRP A 202 5.37 6.83 -5.72
C TRP A 202 5.06 8.16 -5.01
N ARG A 203 4.22 8.99 -5.63
CA ARG A 203 3.80 10.31 -5.12
C ARG A 203 3.26 10.27 -3.69
N ALA A 204 2.56 9.20 -3.31
CA ALA A 204 2.02 9.03 -1.97
C ALA A 204 3.09 8.76 -0.88
N LEU A 205 4.29 8.33 -1.27
CA LEU A 205 5.45 8.23 -0.37
C LEU A 205 6.25 9.54 -0.32
N TYR A 206 6.61 10.08 -1.50
CA TYR A 206 7.60 11.17 -1.59
C TYR A 206 6.99 12.59 -1.54
N ASN A 207 5.74 12.78 -1.96
CA ASN A 207 5.05 14.07 -1.98
C ASN A 207 3.93 14.16 -0.91
N ARG A 208 4.07 13.45 0.23
CA ARG A 208 3.06 13.38 1.32
C ARG A 208 2.52 14.73 1.79
N PHE A 209 3.36 15.78 1.76
CA PHE A 209 3.04 17.11 2.29
C PHE A 209 2.68 18.14 1.21
N ASP A 210 2.87 17.78 -0.07
CA ASP A 210 2.80 18.67 -1.24
C ASP A 210 1.38 19.16 -1.60
N ARG A 211 0.35 18.44 -1.12
CA ARG A 211 -1.07 18.70 -1.46
C ARG A 211 -1.93 19.22 -0.31
N GLY A 212 -1.39 19.35 0.91
CA GLY A 212 -2.13 19.75 2.11
C GLY A 212 -3.21 18.77 2.61
N MET A 213 -3.72 17.86 1.78
CA MET A 213 -4.62 16.78 2.20
C MET A 213 -3.86 15.73 3.02
N HIS A 214 -4.48 15.27 4.11
CA HIS A 214 -3.87 14.31 5.02
C HIS A 214 -3.86 12.89 4.41
N PRO A 215 -2.88 12.00 4.70
CA PRO A 215 -2.90 10.57 4.32
C PRO A 215 -4.05 9.70 4.91
N ARG A 216 -5.14 10.33 5.37
CA ARG A 216 -6.41 9.72 5.82
C ARG A 216 -7.62 10.28 5.03
N GLN A 217 -7.33 10.80 3.84
CA GLN A 217 -8.26 11.32 2.84
C GLN A 217 -7.86 10.74 1.47
N SER A 218 -7.52 9.44 1.44
CA SER A 218 -7.03 8.75 0.25
C SER A 218 -8.18 8.29 -0.64
N VAL A 219 -7.84 7.80 -1.84
CA VAL A 219 -8.83 7.15 -2.71
C VAL A 219 -9.26 5.81 -2.12
N GLU A 220 -8.36 5.12 -1.40
CA GLU A 220 -8.72 3.92 -0.65
C GLU A 220 -9.80 4.19 0.41
N ASP A 221 -9.72 5.30 1.16
CA ASP A 221 -10.73 5.67 2.17
C ASP A 221 -12.13 5.85 1.55
N TYR A 222 -12.21 6.42 0.34
CA TYR A 222 -13.46 6.58 -0.40
C TYR A 222 -13.99 5.24 -0.98
N LEU A 223 -13.09 4.36 -1.43
CA LEU A 223 -13.46 3.02 -1.90
C LEU A 223 -14.00 2.13 -0.76
N SER A 224 -13.38 2.21 0.44
CA SER A 224 -13.89 1.49 1.62
C SER A 224 -15.28 2.00 2.04
N ALA A 225 -15.50 3.32 2.03
CA ALA A 225 -16.83 3.89 2.33
C ALA A 225 -17.92 3.41 1.35
N ILE A 226 -17.60 3.35 0.04
CA ILE A 226 -18.50 2.78 -0.97
C ILE A 226 -18.73 1.27 -0.71
N GLN A 227 -17.70 0.52 -0.33
CA GLN A 227 -17.86 -0.91 -0.03
C GLN A 227 -18.79 -1.13 1.17
N GLU A 228 -18.61 -0.37 2.26
CA GLU A 228 -19.50 -0.39 3.43
C GLU A 228 -20.95 -0.03 3.07
N GLU A 229 -21.16 0.97 2.21
CA GLU A 229 -22.49 1.33 1.70
C GLU A 229 -23.10 0.19 0.87
N THR A 230 -22.33 -0.43 -0.05
CA THR A 230 -22.83 -1.56 -0.85
C THR A 230 -23.17 -2.78 0.01
N GLN A 231 -22.38 -3.09 1.05
CA GLN A 231 -22.68 -4.19 1.95
C GLN A 231 -23.97 -3.93 2.77
N GLN A 232 -24.17 -2.71 3.26
CA GLN A 232 -25.42 -2.32 3.94
C GLN A 232 -26.63 -2.43 3.02
N LEU A 233 -26.49 -2.07 1.74
CA LEU A 233 -27.54 -2.20 0.74
C LEU A 233 -27.84 -3.68 0.42
N GLU A 234 -26.84 -4.56 0.35
CA GLU A 234 -27.03 -6.00 0.18
C GLU A 234 -27.75 -6.65 1.38
N GLU A 235 -27.38 -6.29 2.61
CA GLU A 235 -28.06 -6.75 3.84
C GLU A 235 -29.53 -6.27 3.90
N GLN A 236 -29.79 -5.01 3.54
CA GLN A 236 -31.16 -4.49 3.42
C GLN A 236 -31.95 -5.26 2.35
N LEU A 237 -31.37 -5.49 1.17
CA LEU A 237 -32.01 -6.20 0.06
C LEU A 237 -32.32 -7.66 0.44
N ALA A 238 -31.45 -8.33 1.21
CA ALA A 238 -31.71 -9.64 1.80
C ALA A 238 -32.88 -9.60 2.81
N SER A 239 -32.89 -8.63 3.73
CA SER A 239 -34.00 -8.45 4.69
C SER A 239 -35.34 -8.18 4.00
N HIS A 240 -35.34 -7.36 2.93
CA HIS A 240 -36.55 -7.09 2.15
C HIS A 240 -37.03 -8.31 1.37
N LYS A 241 -36.14 -9.11 0.77
CA LYS A 241 -36.50 -10.40 0.15
C LYS A 241 -37.14 -11.36 1.16
N GLN A 242 -36.58 -11.47 2.37
CA GLN A 242 -37.14 -12.34 3.42
C GLN A 242 -38.55 -11.90 3.84
N LYS A 243 -38.78 -10.58 3.99
CA LYS A 243 -40.11 -10.02 4.30
C LYS A 243 -41.13 -10.26 3.17
N ILE A 244 -40.71 -10.15 1.91
CA ILE A 244 -41.57 -10.45 0.75
C ILE A 244 -42.00 -11.92 0.80
N ALA A 245 -41.07 -12.86 0.96
CA ALA A 245 -41.38 -14.29 1.05
C ALA A 245 -42.29 -14.65 2.24
N GLN A 246 -42.16 -13.94 3.38
CA GLN A 246 -43.08 -14.09 4.52
C GLN A 246 -44.50 -13.62 4.16
N LEU A 247 -44.64 -12.45 3.54
CA LEU A 247 -45.94 -11.91 3.13
C LEU A 247 -46.62 -12.74 2.04
N GLU A 248 -45.85 -13.30 1.10
CA GLU A 248 -46.34 -14.25 0.08
C GLU A 248 -46.89 -15.52 0.76
N GLN A 249 -46.19 -16.08 1.76
CA GLN A 249 -46.63 -17.24 2.52
C GLN A 249 -47.87 -16.97 3.40
N GLU A 250 -47.99 -15.78 3.99
CA GLU A 250 -49.21 -15.34 4.68
C GLU A 250 -50.38 -15.15 3.70
N GLN A 251 -50.11 -14.71 2.47
CA GLN A 251 -51.12 -14.53 1.44
C GLN A 251 -51.63 -15.87 0.89
N GLU A 252 -50.78 -16.89 0.72
CA GLU A 252 -51.19 -18.25 0.34
C GLU A 252 -52.12 -18.89 1.39
N TRP A 253 -51.84 -18.70 2.69
CA TRP A 253 -52.71 -19.18 3.78
C TRP A 253 -54.07 -18.47 3.82
N SER A 254 -54.17 -17.28 3.20
CA SER A 254 -55.34 -16.40 3.28
C SER A 254 -56.42 -16.67 2.23
N VAL A 255 -56.30 -17.68 1.36
CA VAL A 255 -57.25 -17.92 0.24
C VAL A 255 -57.97 -19.28 0.31
N PRO A 256 -59.10 -19.38 1.03
CA PRO A 256 -60.09 -20.45 0.83
C PRO A 256 -60.98 -20.13 -0.39
N GLN A 257 -61.01 -21.02 -1.39
CA GLN A 257 -61.90 -20.86 -2.55
C GLN A 257 -63.39 -20.93 -2.15
N LYS A 258 -64.18 -19.95 -2.57
CA LYS A 258 -65.64 -20.08 -2.76
C LYS A 258 -66.06 -19.58 -4.13
N ALA A 259 -66.04 -20.48 -5.10
CA ALA A 259 -66.79 -20.29 -6.34
C ALA A 259 -68.29 -20.55 -6.08
N VAL A 260 -69.15 -19.65 -6.56
CA VAL A 260 -70.62 -19.83 -6.59
C VAL A 260 -71.11 -19.40 -7.97
N PRO A 261 -72.02 -20.12 -8.65
CA PRO A 261 -72.39 -19.81 -10.03
C PRO A 261 -73.28 -18.58 -10.20
N PHE A 262 -72.98 -17.86 -11.26
CA PHE A 262 -73.81 -17.04 -12.14
C PHE A 262 -75.35 -17.15 -12.01
N ASP A 263 -76.04 -16.00 -12.05
CA ASP A 263 -77.31 -15.85 -12.80
C ASP A 263 -77.48 -14.40 -13.33
N LYS A 264 -78.52 -14.13 -14.14
CA LYS A 264 -78.66 -12.92 -14.98
C LYS A 264 -80.02 -12.22 -14.86
N SER A 265 -80.02 -10.94 -15.27
CA SER A 265 -81.17 -10.17 -15.79
C SER A 265 -82.04 -9.42 -14.74
N PRO A 266 -82.91 -8.44 -15.11
CA PRO A 266 -82.58 -7.06 -14.72
C PRO A 266 -83.75 -6.10 -14.36
N THR A 267 -83.62 -5.38 -13.25
CA THR A 267 -84.36 -4.13 -12.90
C THR A 267 -83.58 -3.37 -11.81
N GLY A 268 -83.74 -2.06 -11.57
CA GLY A 268 -84.50 -1.07 -12.32
C GLY A 268 -85.08 0.05 -11.43
N TRP A 269 -84.37 1.18 -11.32
CA TRP A 269 -84.75 2.40 -10.56
C TRP A 269 -84.70 2.17 -9.02
N THR A 270 -84.60 3.15 -8.11
CA THR A 270 -84.79 4.62 -8.16
C THR A 270 -83.62 5.42 -7.54
N PHE A 271 -83.72 6.76 -7.58
CA PHE A 271 -82.74 7.75 -7.10
C PHE A 271 -83.17 8.40 -5.76
N CYS A 272 -82.25 9.19 -5.17
CA CYS A 272 -82.32 10.12 -4.00
C CYS A 272 -81.40 9.68 -2.84
N ASN A 273 -80.30 10.38 -2.54
CA ASN A 273 -80.13 11.75 -2.02
C ASN A 273 -80.44 11.89 -0.51
N ASP A 274 -79.38 12.02 0.29
CA ASP A 274 -78.97 13.30 0.88
C ASP A 274 -77.43 13.27 1.01
N LEU A 275 -76.70 14.26 0.45
CA LEU A 275 -76.18 15.47 1.10
C LEU A 275 -75.14 15.21 2.23
N ALA A 276 -73.97 15.86 2.27
CA ALA A 276 -73.54 17.07 1.54
C ALA A 276 -72.00 17.21 1.37
N ASN A 277 -71.60 18.27 0.65
CA ASN A 277 -70.33 19.01 0.69
C ASN A 277 -69.12 18.54 -0.15
N THR A 278 -69.18 18.93 -1.42
CA THR A 278 -68.08 19.55 -2.22
C THR A 278 -68.65 20.85 -2.86
N PRO A 279 -67.92 21.77 -3.53
CA PRO A 279 -66.50 21.75 -3.93
C PRO A 279 -65.71 23.11 -3.79
N GLN A 280 -64.46 23.11 -4.26
CA GLN A 280 -63.69 24.19 -4.97
C GLN A 280 -63.39 25.60 -4.39
N ASP A 281 -62.10 25.93 -4.45
CA ASP A 281 -61.42 27.14 -4.99
C ASP A 281 -61.95 28.57 -4.72
N TYR A 282 -61.06 29.45 -4.21
CA TYR A 282 -60.64 30.70 -4.90
C TYR A 282 -59.35 31.32 -4.30
N THR A 283 -58.80 32.37 -4.93
CA THR A 283 -57.38 32.81 -4.83
C THR A 283 -57.08 34.08 -4.03
N GLY A 284 -55.84 34.18 -3.50
CA GLY A 284 -55.12 35.40 -3.07
C GLY A 284 -54.29 35.12 -1.80
N GLY A 285 -52.95 35.19 -1.76
CA GLY A 285 -51.99 36.16 -2.30
C GLY A 285 -51.27 36.80 -1.09
N PHE A 286 -49.95 36.94 -0.97
CA PHE A 286 -48.80 36.72 -1.87
C PHE A 286 -47.69 35.92 -1.09
N PHE A 287 -46.35 35.90 -1.29
CA PHE A 287 -45.36 36.71 -2.03
C PHE A 287 -44.07 35.90 -2.37
N THR A 288 -43.05 36.60 -2.88
CA THR A 288 -41.61 36.30 -3.10
C THR A 288 -40.86 35.53 -1.98
N SER A 289 -39.73 34.83 -2.19
CA SER A 289 -38.92 34.51 -3.39
C SER A 289 -37.74 33.54 -3.08
N SER A 290 -37.17 32.88 -4.10
CA SER A 290 -35.77 32.37 -4.13
C SER A 290 -34.75 33.53 -4.35
N PRO A 291 -33.41 33.37 -4.19
CA PRO A 291 -32.60 32.15 -4.03
C PRO A 291 -31.54 32.22 -2.89
N CYS A 292 -30.65 31.21 -2.79
CA CYS A 292 -29.21 31.46 -2.51
C CYS A 292 -28.29 30.28 -2.86
N GLN A 293 -26.97 30.55 -2.90
CA GLN A 293 -25.88 29.66 -3.33
C GLN A 293 -24.81 29.52 -2.21
N PRO A 294 -23.68 28.77 -2.37
CA PRO A 294 -22.85 28.37 -1.23
C PRO A 294 -22.02 29.50 -0.57
N ARG A 295 -21.63 29.28 0.69
CA ARG A 295 -20.71 30.16 1.43
C ARG A 295 -19.24 29.83 1.16
N ALA A 296 -18.45 30.88 0.96
CA ALA A 296 -16.99 30.89 1.02
C ALA A 296 -16.53 31.57 2.36
N PRO A 297 -15.23 31.78 2.62
CA PRO A 297 -14.67 31.65 3.98
C PRO A 297 -14.83 32.88 4.90
N ILE A 298 -14.57 32.65 6.19
CA ILE A 298 -14.50 33.68 7.22
C ILE A 298 -13.10 34.33 7.19
N THR A 299 -13.06 35.63 6.90
CA THR A 299 -11.85 36.45 7.07
C THR A 299 -11.73 36.87 8.52
N LEU A 300 -10.65 36.46 9.20
CA LEU A 300 -10.20 37.06 10.45
C LEU A 300 -9.37 38.30 10.14
N GLN A 301 -9.68 39.43 10.77
CA GLN A 301 -8.86 40.64 10.70
C GLN A 301 -7.66 40.50 11.65
N THR A 302 -6.49 40.86 11.17
CA THR A 302 -5.28 41.06 11.97
C THR A 302 -4.96 42.55 11.96
N GLU A 303 -4.60 43.12 13.11
CA GLU A 303 -4.30 44.55 13.20
C GLU A 303 -3.00 44.92 12.49
N GLU A 304 -2.96 46.08 11.84
CA GLU A 304 -1.73 46.63 11.28
C GLU A 304 -0.80 47.13 12.38
N SER A 305 0.45 46.69 12.36
CA SER A 305 1.57 47.44 12.96
C SER A 305 2.71 47.50 11.95
N ASN A 306 3.31 48.68 11.79
CA ASN A 306 4.03 49.01 10.56
C ASN A 306 5.23 49.93 10.83
N LYS A 307 6.45 49.41 10.61
CA LYS A 307 7.67 50.07 10.06
C LYS A 307 8.98 49.43 10.55
N THR A 308 9.93 49.28 9.61
CA THR A 308 11.43 49.31 9.75
C THR A 308 12.11 48.39 10.78
N SER A 309 13.25 47.74 10.50
CA SER A 309 14.10 47.58 9.29
C SER A 309 15.09 46.41 9.56
N GLU A 310 16.13 46.06 8.78
CA GLU A 310 16.81 46.66 7.62
C GLU A 310 17.41 45.57 6.70
N SER A 311 18.46 45.86 5.92
CA SER A 311 19.07 44.94 4.94
C SER A 311 20.56 44.64 5.21
N ILE A 312 21.01 43.41 4.90
CA ILE A 312 22.39 43.11 4.50
C ILE A 312 22.37 42.07 3.36
N LEU A 313 23.24 42.27 2.37
CA LEU A 313 23.52 41.38 1.23
C LEU A 313 24.84 40.61 1.46
N SER A 314 25.01 39.45 0.84
CA SER A 314 26.33 39.02 0.35
C SER A 314 26.22 38.06 -0.83
N ASN A 315 27.15 38.18 -1.77
CA ASN A 315 27.31 37.33 -2.96
C ASN A 315 28.51 36.37 -2.79
N GLY A 316 28.58 35.37 -3.66
CA GLY A 316 29.81 34.63 -3.97
C GLY A 316 29.87 33.21 -3.35
N SER A 317 30.50 32.23 -4.00
CA SER A 317 31.12 32.26 -5.34
C SER A 317 31.24 30.84 -5.91
N ASP A 318 31.30 30.72 -7.24
CA ASP A 318 31.56 29.47 -7.95
C ASP A 318 32.94 28.87 -7.61
N GLN A 319 33.05 27.54 -7.65
CA GLN A 319 34.25 26.86 -8.15
C GLN A 319 33.90 25.61 -8.96
N GLU A 320 34.80 25.31 -9.89
CA GLU A 320 34.70 24.34 -10.99
C GLU A 320 35.39 23.00 -10.63
N SER A 321 35.33 22.03 -11.55
CA SER A 321 36.03 20.72 -11.53
C SER A 321 35.35 19.61 -10.71
N GLY A 322 35.28 18.36 -11.21
CA GLY A 322 35.75 17.89 -12.51
C GLY A 322 35.33 16.45 -12.82
N ILE A 323 35.35 16.08 -14.11
CA ILE A 323 34.97 14.76 -14.59
C ILE A 323 36.15 13.78 -14.41
N ALA A 324 35.90 12.61 -13.82
CA ALA A 324 36.83 11.51 -13.76
C ALA A 324 36.18 10.23 -14.34
N ASP A 325 36.48 9.96 -15.61
CA ASP A 325 36.17 8.67 -16.25
C ASP A 325 37.22 7.63 -15.81
N VAL A 326 36.78 6.40 -15.50
CA VAL A 326 37.65 5.38 -14.89
C VAL A 326 37.40 3.98 -15.49
N SER A 327 37.72 3.83 -16.77
CA SER A 327 37.84 2.51 -17.40
C SER A 327 39.11 1.80 -16.94
N CYS A 328 39.00 0.82 -16.03
CA CYS A 328 40.11 -0.02 -15.58
C CYS A 328 39.99 -1.44 -16.14
N ARG A 329 40.85 -1.78 -17.10
CA ARG A 329 41.06 -3.16 -17.58
C ARG A 329 41.92 -3.95 -16.60
N SER A 330 41.69 -5.26 -16.51
CA SER A 330 42.55 -6.19 -15.78
C SER A 330 43.96 -6.29 -16.40
N PRO A 331 45.04 -6.34 -15.59
CA PRO A 331 46.33 -6.89 -16.00
C PRO A 331 46.25 -8.41 -16.18
N LEU A 332 47.22 -8.99 -16.91
CA LEU A 332 47.29 -10.44 -17.15
C LEU A 332 48.04 -11.20 -16.05
N SER A 333 47.85 -12.53 -16.08
CA SER A 333 48.55 -13.52 -15.26
C SER A 333 49.94 -13.88 -15.80
N GLU A 334 50.93 -13.80 -14.93
CA GLU A 334 52.17 -14.60 -14.82
C GLU A 334 52.64 -14.36 -13.37
N ASP A 335 53.25 -15.30 -12.63
CA ASP A 335 54.30 -16.25 -13.02
C ASP A 335 54.07 -17.66 -12.41
N SER A 336 54.88 -18.65 -12.77
CA SER A 336 54.74 -20.05 -12.35
C SER A 336 56.03 -20.60 -11.72
N THR A 337 56.03 -20.75 -10.39
CA THR A 337 57.05 -21.50 -9.66
C THR A 337 56.48 -22.82 -9.13
N ARG A 338 57.01 -23.93 -9.64
CA ARG A 338 56.85 -25.26 -9.04
C ARG A 338 57.93 -25.45 -7.97
N ASP A 339 57.62 -26.22 -6.94
CA ASP A 339 58.55 -27.19 -6.36
C ASP A 339 57.77 -28.43 -5.88
N PRO A 340 58.39 -29.63 -5.78
CA PRO A 340 57.68 -30.90 -5.68
C PRO A 340 57.80 -31.64 -4.33
N ASP A 341 57.04 -32.72 -4.22
CA ASP A 341 57.21 -33.94 -3.40
C ASP A 341 57.40 -33.84 -1.86
N SER A 342 56.38 -34.33 -1.13
CA SER A 342 56.55 -35.16 0.07
C SER A 342 55.28 -35.99 0.37
N ASP A 343 55.38 -37.31 0.16
CA ASP A 343 54.74 -38.47 0.83
C ASP A 343 53.64 -38.21 1.88
N GLU A 344 52.42 -38.76 1.73
CA GLU A 344 52.03 -40.16 2.01
C GLU A 344 51.91 -40.52 3.51
N ALA A 345 50.70 -40.35 4.07
CA ALA A 345 50.13 -41.15 5.18
C ALA A 345 48.61 -40.87 5.22
N ALA A 346 47.72 -41.77 4.80
CA ALA A 346 47.31 -43.04 5.43
C ALA A 346 45.95 -42.88 6.17
N TYR A 347 44.93 -43.59 5.68
CA TYR A 347 43.62 -43.69 6.34
C TYR A 347 43.75 -44.39 7.71
N SER A 348 42.93 -43.98 8.68
CA SER A 348 42.53 -44.82 9.81
C SER A 348 41.15 -44.41 10.29
N ALA A 349 40.25 -45.39 10.39
CA ALA A 349 38.89 -45.23 10.89
C ALA A 349 38.73 -45.96 12.22
N SER A 350 38.10 -45.30 13.20
CA SER A 350 37.61 -45.85 14.47
C SER A 350 36.56 -44.88 15.04
#